data_AF-S6AJM9-F1
#
_entry.id   AF-S6AJM9-F1
#
_cell.length_a   1.000
_cell.length_b   1.000
_cell.length_c   1.000
_cell.angle_alpha   90.00
_cell.angle_beta   90.00
_cell.angle_gamma   90.00
#
_symmetry.space_group_name_H-M   'P 1'
#
loop_
_entity.id
_entity.type
_entity.pdbx_description
1 polymer ?
#
loop_
_entity_poly.entity_id
_entity_poly.type
_entity_poly.pdbx_seq_one_letter_code
_entity_poly.pdbx_strand_id
1 'polypeptide(L)'
;MLAKELRLPFKDSDKEIEQRTGADIPWIFDVEGEQGFRDREQAMIEELCEHDGVVLATGGGAVLRPANRQALRCGGRVVYLHTSVEQQIERTSRDRNRPLLRSADPGKVLRDLMAIRDPLYREIADIIIETDERPPRLVVQEILARLQALPPR
;
A
#
# COMPACT_ATOMS: atom_id res chain seq x y z
N MET A 1 -3.83 -12.74 4.02
CA MET A 1 -3.20 -14.02 4.43
C MET A 1 -2.27 -13.81 5.62
N LEU A 2 -1.31 -12.89 5.54
CA LEU A 2 -0.39 -12.57 6.65
C LEU A 2 -1.08 -12.31 7.99
N ALA A 3 -2.10 -11.45 8.03
CA ALA A 3 -2.86 -11.15 9.24
C ALA A 3 -3.43 -12.39 9.93
N LYS A 4 -3.88 -13.40 9.16
CA LYS A 4 -4.40 -14.67 9.70
C LYS A 4 -3.30 -15.49 10.36
N GLU A 5 -2.12 -15.56 9.74
CA GLU A 5 -0.96 -16.26 10.30
C GLU A 5 -0.46 -15.59 11.59
N LEU A 6 -0.45 -14.25 11.62
CA LEU A 6 -0.08 -13.47 12.80
C LEU A 6 -1.19 -13.39 13.86
N ARG A 7 -2.41 -13.85 13.53
CA ARG A 7 -3.61 -13.70 14.37
C ARG A 7 -3.91 -12.24 14.75
N LEU A 8 -3.64 -11.33 13.83
CA LEU A 8 -3.91 -9.90 13.99
C LEU A 8 -5.09 -9.48 13.10
N PRO A 9 -5.83 -8.43 13.48
CA PRO A 9 -6.76 -7.76 12.58
C PRO A 9 -6.07 -7.29 11.30
N PHE A 10 -6.83 -7.25 10.20
CA PHE A 10 -6.40 -6.70 8.93
C PHE A 10 -7.16 -5.41 8.66
N LYS A 11 -6.43 -4.35 8.30
CA LYS A 11 -6.97 -3.06 7.90
C LYS A 11 -6.45 -2.69 6.53
N ASP A 12 -7.28 -2.05 5.73
CA ASP A 12 -6.96 -1.57 4.39
C ASP A 12 -7.31 -0.07 4.36
N SER A 13 -6.32 0.80 4.25
CA SER A 13 -6.52 2.25 4.38
C SER A 13 -7.57 2.78 3.39
N ASP A 14 -7.59 2.24 2.17
CA ASP A 14 -8.53 2.66 1.13
C ASP A 14 -9.96 2.32 1.55
N LYS A 15 -10.17 1.11 2.09
CA LYS A 15 -11.49 0.69 2.59
C LYS A 15 -11.92 1.43 3.84
N GLU A 16 -10.99 1.75 4.75
CA GLU A 16 -11.32 2.52 5.94
C GLU A 16 -11.70 3.96 5.58
N ILE A 17 -11.09 4.54 4.53
CA ILE A 17 -11.50 5.83 3.97
C ILE A 17 -12.93 5.72 3.42
N GLU A 18 -13.21 4.75 2.54
CA GLU A 18 -14.55 4.57 1.95
C GLU A 18 -15.64 4.35 3.00
N GLN A 19 -15.36 3.55 4.03
CA GLN A 19 -16.29 3.30 5.13
C GLN A 19 -16.57 4.56 5.94
N ARG A 20 -15.54 5.38 6.17
CA ARG A 20 -15.66 6.62 6.95
C ARG A 20 -16.38 7.72 6.19
N THR A 21 -16.10 7.86 4.90
CA THR A 21 -16.73 8.87 4.05
C THR A 21 -18.13 8.48 3.60
N GLY A 22 -18.43 7.17 3.57
CA GLY A 22 -19.64 6.64 2.95
C GLY A 22 -19.64 6.80 1.43
N ALA A 23 -18.49 7.05 0.82
CA ALA A 23 -18.30 7.29 -0.60
C ALA A 23 -17.10 6.52 -1.14
N ASP A 24 -17.21 6.01 -2.36
CA ASP A 24 -16.10 5.32 -3.02
C ASP A 24 -14.97 6.28 -3.41
N ILE A 25 -13.77 5.73 -3.60
CA ILE A 25 -12.59 6.53 -3.96
C ILE A 25 -12.80 7.34 -5.25
N PRO A 26 -13.33 6.78 -6.36
CA PRO A 26 -13.61 7.55 -7.56
C PRO A 26 -14.46 8.79 -7.30
N TRP A 27 -15.51 8.68 -6.50
CA TRP A 27 -16.36 9.82 -6.15
C TRP A 27 -15.62 10.88 -5.34
N ILE A 28 -14.77 10.47 -4.38
CA ILE A 28 -13.94 11.41 -3.61
C ILE A 28 -13.00 12.18 -4.56
N PHE A 29 -12.38 11.50 -5.52
CA PHE A 29 -11.53 12.15 -6.53
C PHE A 29 -12.33 13.12 -7.41
N ASP A 30 -13.56 12.76 -7.81
CA ASP A 30 -14.40 13.61 -8.66
C ASP A 30 -14.87 14.88 -7.93
N VAL A 31 -15.17 14.79 -6.64
CA VAL A 31 -15.72 15.91 -5.84
C VAL A 31 -14.61 16.78 -5.21
N GLU A 32 -13.57 16.16 -4.66
CA GLU A 32 -12.56 16.83 -3.85
C GLU A 32 -11.20 16.93 -4.55
N GLY A 33 -11.06 16.29 -5.71
CA GLY A 33 -9.79 16.17 -6.40
C GLY A 33 -8.80 15.25 -5.68
N GLU A 34 -7.64 15.07 -6.29
CA GLU A 34 -6.57 14.26 -5.69
C GLU A 34 -6.10 14.85 -4.36
N GLN A 35 -6.02 16.18 -4.23
CA GLN A 35 -5.55 16.82 -3.00
C GLN A 35 -6.45 16.47 -1.80
N GLY A 36 -7.77 16.54 -1.96
CA GLY A 36 -8.71 16.19 -0.89
C GLY A 36 -8.65 14.71 -0.52
N PHE A 37 -8.56 13.81 -1.51
CA PHE A 37 -8.32 12.39 -1.24
C PHE A 37 -7.03 12.18 -0.44
N ARG A 38 -5.95 12.86 -0.80
CA ARG A 38 -4.65 12.75 -0.13
C ARG A 38 -4.69 13.29 1.30
N ASP A 39 -5.48 14.33 1.57
CA ASP A 39 -5.68 14.84 2.93
C ASP A 39 -6.41 13.82 3.81
N ARG A 40 -7.42 13.14 3.25
CA ARG A 40 -8.12 12.03 3.93
C ARG A 40 -7.22 10.81 4.14
N GLU A 41 -6.42 10.45 3.13
CA GLU A 41 -5.46 9.36 3.19
C GLU A 41 -4.44 9.59 4.31
N GLN A 42 -3.91 10.82 4.42
CA GLN A 42 -2.98 11.16 5.50
C GLN A 42 -3.60 10.99 6.88
N ALA A 43 -4.78 11.59 7.12
CA ALA A 43 -5.45 11.49 8.41
C ALA A 43 -5.79 10.04 8.79
N MET A 44 -6.19 9.23 7.80
CA MET A 44 -6.46 7.81 8.02
C MET A 44 -5.19 7.02 8.35
N ILE A 45 -4.09 7.25 7.63
CA ILE A 45 -2.83 6.57 7.91
C ILE A 45 -2.30 6.93 9.30
N GLU A 46 -2.38 8.21 9.69
CA GLU A 46 -1.99 8.66 11.03
C GLU A 46 -2.76 7.90 12.11
N GLU A 47 -4.09 7.86 12.03
CA GLU A 47 -4.93 7.14 12.99
C GLU A 47 -4.67 5.63 12.98
N LEU A 48 -4.57 5.00 11.80
CA LEU A 48 -4.33 3.56 11.71
C LEU A 48 -2.95 3.16 12.26
N CYS A 49 -1.97 4.08 12.23
CA CYS A 49 -0.65 3.87 12.81
C CYS A 49 -0.60 4.06 14.33
N GLU A 50 -1.64 4.63 14.96
CA GLU A 50 -1.77 4.67 16.43
C GLU A 50 -2.27 3.35 17.02
N HIS A 51 -2.85 2.48 16.19
CA HIS A 51 -3.33 1.17 16.61
C HIS A 51 -2.22 0.12 16.64
N ASP A 52 -1.95 -0.42 17.82
CA ASP A 52 -1.06 -1.58 17.97
C ASP A 52 -1.70 -2.87 17.44
N GLY A 53 -0.84 -3.77 16.96
CA GLY A 53 -1.23 -5.16 16.69
C GLY A 53 -2.15 -5.33 15.48
N VAL A 54 -1.96 -4.54 14.41
CA VAL A 54 -2.71 -4.66 13.16
C VAL A 54 -1.79 -4.94 11.97
N VAL A 55 -2.28 -5.68 10.98
CA VAL A 55 -1.67 -5.71 9.64
C VAL A 55 -2.39 -4.69 8.77
N LEU A 56 -1.70 -3.61 8.43
CA LEU A 56 -2.20 -2.54 7.59
C LEU A 56 -1.74 -2.71 6.13
N ALA A 57 -2.69 -2.76 5.20
CA ALA A 57 -2.45 -2.52 3.79
C ALA A 57 -2.69 -1.04 3.47
N THR A 58 -1.75 -0.41 2.77
CA THR A 58 -1.82 1.01 2.40
C THR A 58 -2.15 1.19 0.92
N GLY A 59 -2.84 2.29 0.60
CA GLY A 59 -2.99 2.76 -0.77
C GLY A 59 -1.63 3.00 -1.44
N GLY A 60 -1.53 2.72 -2.75
CA GLY A 60 -0.26 2.81 -3.47
C GLY A 60 0.30 4.24 -3.63
N GLY A 61 -0.46 5.27 -3.26
CA GLY A 61 0.01 6.65 -3.25
C GLY A 61 0.36 7.18 -1.85
N ALA A 62 0.12 6.40 -0.80
CA ALA A 62 0.31 6.83 0.59
C ALA A 62 1.73 7.32 0.86
N VAL A 63 2.75 6.71 0.24
CA VAL A 63 4.15 7.10 0.42
C VAL A 63 4.53 8.44 -0.19
N LEU A 64 3.69 9.06 -1.01
CA LEU A 64 4.00 10.36 -1.63
C LEU A 64 4.14 11.47 -0.58
N ARG A 65 3.36 11.41 0.51
CA ARG A 65 3.44 12.39 1.59
C ARG A 65 4.52 12.02 2.60
N PRO A 66 5.45 12.94 2.92
CA PRO A 66 6.46 12.71 3.97
C PRO A 66 5.85 12.38 5.33
N ALA A 67 4.71 13.00 5.68
CA ALA A 67 3.99 12.73 6.93
C ALA A 67 3.56 11.25 7.03
N ASN A 68 3.00 10.68 5.96
CA ASN A 68 2.61 9.27 5.92
C ASN A 68 3.83 8.36 6.06
N ARG A 69 4.94 8.69 5.39
CA ARG A 69 6.20 7.95 5.51
C ARG A 69 6.70 7.94 6.96
N GLN A 70 6.64 9.08 7.64
CA GLN A 70 7.01 9.19 9.05
C GLN A 70 6.06 8.36 9.94
N ALA A 71 4.74 8.49 9.78
CA ALA A 71 3.75 7.74 10.54
C ALA A 71 3.95 6.22 10.38
N LEU A 72 4.10 5.73 9.15
CA LEU A 72 4.34 4.31 8.87
C LEU A 72 5.64 3.80 9.49
N ARG A 73 6.72 4.61 9.42
CA ARG A 73 8.00 4.26 10.05
C ARG A 73 7.93 4.25 11.56
N CYS A 74 7.12 5.10 12.18
CA CYS A 74 6.97 5.15 13.64
C CYS A 74 5.99 4.08 14.16
N GLY A 75 4.88 3.84 13.44
CA GLY A 75 3.79 2.97 13.88
C GLY A 75 4.04 1.47 13.73
N GLY A 76 5.05 1.04 12.95
CA GLY A 76 5.34 -0.39 12.86
C GLY A 76 6.38 -0.79 11.83
N ARG A 77 6.44 -2.10 11.57
CA ARG A 77 7.33 -2.67 10.55
C ARG A 77 6.73 -2.48 9.16
N VAL A 78 7.50 -1.85 8.28
CA VAL A 78 7.08 -1.61 6.90
C VAL A 78 7.64 -2.69 5.98
N VAL A 79 6.74 -3.39 5.30
CA VAL A 79 7.07 -4.41 4.30
C VAL A 79 6.72 -3.87 2.92
N TYR A 80 7.73 -3.69 2.08
CA TYR A 80 7.53 -3.35 0.68
C TYR A 80 7.44 -4.62 -0.17
N LEU A 81 6.28 -4.81 -0.79
CA LEU A 81 6.05 -5.84 -1.81
C LEU A 81 6.45 -5.26 -3.17
N HIS A 82 7.69 -5.50 -3.59
CA HIS A 82 8.18 -5.08 -4.89
C HIS A 82 7.64 -6.04 -5.97
N THR A 83 7.03 -5.46 -7.00
CA THR A 83 6.45 -6.17 -8.15
C THR A 83 6.89 -5.45 -9.41
N SER A 84 7.45 -6.13 -10.40
CA SER A 84 7.81 -5.49 -11.68
C SER A 84 6.62 -4.84 -12.37
N VAL A 85 6.90 -3.88 -13.25
CA VAL A 85 5.85 -3.21 -14.02
C VAL A 85 5.10 -4.20 -14.90
N GLU A 86 5.81 -5.15 -15.50
CA GLU A 86 5.27 -6.22 -16.34
C GLU A 86 4.24 -7.05 -15.56
N GLN A 87 4.59 -7.49 -14.35
CA GLN A 87 3.70 -8.24 -13.48
C GLN A 87 2.53 -7.38 -12.95
N GLN A 88 2.74 -6.09 -12.70
CA GLN A 88 1.68 -5.16 -12.35
C GLN A 88 0.66 -4.99 -13.50
N ILE A 89 1.12 -4.85 -14.75
CA ILE A 89 0.25 -4.78 -15.93
C ILE A 89 -0.62 -6.03 -16.01
N GLU A 90 -0.01 -7.22 -15.89
CA GLU A 90 -0.75 -8.48 -15.96
C GLU A 90 -1.87 -8.54 -14.90
N ARG A 91 -1.55 -8.22 -13.64
CA ARG A 91 -2.50 -8.26 -12.51
C ARG A 91 -3.61 -7.21 -12.62
N THR A 92 -3.27 -6.03 -13.11
CA THR A 92 -4.20 -4.88 -13.19
C THR A 92 -5.03 -4.87 -14.48
N SER A 93 -4.65 -5.62 -15.51
CA SER A 93 -5.34 -5.66 -16.82
C SER A 93 -6.84 -5.99 -16.75
N ARG A 94 -7.28 -6.68 -15.70
CA ARG A 94 -8.68 -7.08 -15.48
C ARG A 94 -9.43 -6.21 -14.49
N ASP A 95 -8.77 -5.25 -13.85
CA ASP A 95 -9.32 -4.43 -12.76
C ASP A 95 -9.77 -3.05 -13.27
N ARG A 96 -11.09 -2.81 -13.24
CA ARG A 96 -11.70 -1.55 -13.71
C ARG A 96 -11.71 -0.46 -12.64
N ASN A 97 -11.38 -0.77 -11.39
CA ASN A 97 -11.48 0.16 -10.26
C ASN A 97 -10.20 0.99 -10.05
N ARG A 98 -9.36 1.11 -11.09
CA ARG A 98 -8.09 1.86 -11.03
C ARG A 98 -8.14 3.08 -11.96
N PRO A 99 -8.61 4.25 -11.48
CA PRO A 99 -8.75 5.46 -12.31
C PRO A 99 -7.48 5.83 -13.08
N LEU A 100 -6.31 5.71 -12.42
CA LEU A 100 -5.00 6.04 -13.02
C LEU A 100 -4.60 5.12 -14.19
N LEU A 101 -5.14 3.90 -14.27
CA LEU A 101 -4.78 2.92 -15.29
C LEU A 101 -5.78 2.85 -16.45
N ARG A 102 -6.76 3.76 -16.51
CA ARG A 102 -7.69 3.91 -17.64
C ARG A 102 -7.09 4.69 -18.83
N SER A 103 -5.77 4.89 -18.84
CA SER A 103 -5.01 5.57 -19.88
C SER A 103 -4.83 4.71 -21.14
N ALA A 104 -4.52 5.34 -22.27
CA ALA A 104 -4.18 4.67 -23.52
C ALA A 104 -2.92 3.79 -23.42
N ASP A 105 -1.99 4.11 -22.52
CA ASP A 105 -0.81 3.29 -22.21
C ASP A 105 -0.66 3.10 -20.69
N PRO A 106 -1.34 2.10 -20.10
CA PRO A 106 -1.24 1.78 -18.67
C PRO A 106 0.18 1.40 -18.27
N GLY A 107 0.96 0.80 -19.18
CA GLY A 107 2.34 0.41 -18.92
C GLY A 107 3.26 1.62 -18.72
N LYS A 108 3.09 2.67 -19.53
CA LYS A 108 3.83 3.93 -19.32
C LYS A 108 3.45 4.55 -17.99
N VAL A 109 2.16 4.61 -17.65
CA VAL A 109 1.71 5.14 -16.36
C VAL A 109 2.37 4.38 -15.20
N LEU A 110 2.38 3.05 -15.24
CA LEU A 110 3.01 2.24 -14.19
C LEU A 110 4.52 2.47 -14.10
N ARG A 111 5.24 2.61 -15.23
CA ARG A 111 6.67 2.97 -15.23
C ARG A 111 6.92 4.34 -14.59
N ASP A 112 6.12 5.34 -14.95
CA ASP A 112 6.25 6.70 -14.42
C ASP A 112 5.96 6.73 -12.91
N LEU A 113 4.91 6.01 -12.47
CA LEU A 113 4.59 5.85 -11.06
C LEU A 113 5.70 5.12 -10.30
N MET A 114 6.25 4.05 -10.86
CA MET A 114 7.34 3.28 -10.24
C MET A 114 8.60 4.13 -10.09
N ALA A 115 8.97 4.91 -11.11
CA ALA A 115 10.15 5.77 -11.07
C ALA A 115 10.11 6.80 -9.92
N ILE A 116 8.91 7.26 -9.56
CA ILE A 116 8.71 8.19 -8.45
C ILE A 116 8.58 7.46 -7.11
N ARG A 117 7.84 6.35 -7.07
CA ARG A 117 7.42 5.72 -5.81
C ARG A 117 8.39 4.65 -5.30
N ASP A 118 9.12 3.95 -6.16
CA ASP A 118 10.09 2.91 -5.74
C ASP A 118 11.15 3.45 -4.76
N PRO A 119 11.80 4.62 -5.00
CA PRO A 119 12.73 5.18 -4.03
C PRO A 119 12.08 5.47 -2.67
N LEU A 120 10.83 5.94 -2.67
CA LEU A 120 10.07 6.25 -1.45
C LEU A 120 9.64 4.99 -0.69
N TYR A 121 9.26 3.93 -1.41
CA TYR A 121 8.98 2.64 -0.78
C TYR A 121 10.24 2.06 -0.13
N ARG A 122 11.37 2.09 -0.85
CA ARG A 122 12.66 1.60 -0.33
C ARG A 122 13.17 2.42 0.86
N GLU A 123 12.93 3.72 0.87
CA GLU A 123 13.32 4.62 1.96
C GLU A 123 12.74 4.20 3.32
N ILE A 124 11.50 3.71 3.33
CA ILE A 124 10.77 3.42 4.57
C ILE A 124 10.71 1.93 4.93
N ALA A 125 11.03 1.04 3.99
CA ALA A 125 10.89 -0.39 4.16
C ALA A 125 11.92 -0.96 5.16
N ASP A 126 11.44 -1.68 6.17
CA ASP A 126 12.29 -2.57 6.97
C ASP A 126 12.61 -3.87 6.21
N ILE A 127 11.65 -4.32 5.38
CA ILE A 127 11.76 -5.55 4.58
C ILE A 127 11.27 -5.26 3.16
N ILE A 128 12.04 -5.69 2.17
CA ILE A 128 11.63 -5.66 0.76
C ILE A 128 11.51 -7.11 0.29
N ILE A 129 10.37 -7.46 -0.29
CA ILE A 129 10.08 -8.80 -0.83
C ILE A 129 9.75 -8.67 -2.31
N GLU A 130 10.49 -9.41 -3.13
CA GLU A 130 10.19 -9.59 -4.55
C GLU A 130 9.00 -10.54 -4.71
N THR A 131 8.01 -10.14 -5.51
CA THR A 131 6.71 -10.84 -5.61
C THR A 131 6.36 -11.35 -7.01
N ASP A 132 7.27 -11.17 -7.97
CA ASP A 132 7.10 -11.58 -9.36
C ASP A 132 7.03 -13.10 -9.46
N GLU A 133 6.03 -13.62 -10.19
CA GLU A 133 5.81 -15.06 -10.42
C GLU A 133 5.73 -15.92 -9.15
N ARG A 134 5.54 -15.29 -7.98
CA ARG A 134 5.52 -15.99 -6.69
C ARG A 134 4.09 -16.14 -6.15
N PRO A 135 3.72 -17.34 -5.71
CA PRO A 135 2.42 -17.55 -5.09
C PRO A 135 2.33 -16.79 -3.74
N PRO A 136 1.18 -16.17 -3.42
CA PRO A 136 1.02 -15.38 -2.19
C PRO A 136 1.41 -16.10 -0.90
N ARG A 137 1.25 -17.43 -0.85
CA ARG A 137 1.62 -18.24 0.32
C ARG A 137 3.13 -18.20 0.60
N LEU A 138 3.97 -18.28 -0.43
CA LEU A 138 5.42 -18.22 -0.27
C LEU A 138 5.88 -16.82 0.16
N VAL A 139 5.25 -15.78 -0.40
CA VAL A 139 5.50 -14.39 0.00
C VAL A 139 5.19 -14.19 1.49
N VAL A 140 4.06 -14.70 1.98
CA VAL A 140 3.70 -14.61 3.41
C VAL A 140 4.70 -15.36 4.29
N GLN A 141 5.13 -16.56 3.91
CA GLN A 141 6.12 -17.33 4.66
C GLN A 141 7.45 -16.58 4.77
N GLU A 142 7.91 -15.96 3.69
CA GLU A 142 9.14 -15.16 3.72
C GLU A 142 8.98 -13.93 4.61
N ILE A 143 7.85 -13.23 4.54
CA ILE A 143 7.59 -12.08 5.42
C ILE A 143 7.68 -12.51 6.89
N LEU A 144 7.03 -13.61 7.27
CA LEU A 144 7.07 -14.12 8.65
C LEU A 144 8.50 -14.44 9.09
N ALA A 145 9.27 -15.13 8.25
CA ALA A 145 10.66 -15.48 8.55
C ALA A 145 11.53 -14.23 8.73
N ARG A 146 11.37 -13.22 7.87
CA ARG A 146 12.15 -11.97 7.95
C ARG A 146 11.72 -11.09 9.13
N LEU A 147 10.43 -11.05 9.47
CA LEU A 147 9.94 -10.35 10.66
C LEU A 147 10.52 -10.94 11.95
N GLN A 148 10.62 -12.27 12.05
CA GLN A 148 11.22 -12.94 13.22
C GLN A 148 12.72 -12.65 13.38
N ALA A 149 13.43 -12.39 12.28
CA ALA A 149 14.86 -12.08 12.28
C ALA A 149 15.17 -10.62 12.64
N LEU A 150 14.17 -9.74 12.66
CA LEU A 150 14.34 -8.35 13.05
C LEU A 150 14.34 -8.20 14.58
N PRO A 151 15.07 -7.21 15.11
CA PRO A 151 14.98 -6.91 16.54
C PRO A 151 13.55 -6.54 16.95
N PRO A 152 13.15 -6.72 18.21
CA PRO A 152 11.90 -6.15 18.70
C PRO A 152 11.89 -4.64 18.48
N ARG A 153 10.73 -4.09 18.15
CA ARG A 153 10.46 -2.66 18.18
C ARG A 153 9.69 -2.35 19.45
#